data_AF-A0A7Z9GFV9-F1
#
_entry.id   AF-A0A7Z9GFV9-F1
#
_cell.length_a   1.000
_cell.length_b   1.000
_cell.length_c   1.000
_cell.angle_alpha   90.00
_cell.angle_beta   90.00
_cell.angle_gamma   90.00
#
_symmetry.space_group_name_H-M   'P 1'
#
loop_
_entity.id
_entity.type
_entity.pdbx_description
1 polymer ?
#
loop_
_entity_poly.entity_id
_entity_poly.type
_entity_poly.pdbx_seq_one_letter_code
_entity_poly.pdbx_strand_id
1 'polypeptide(L)'
;MLNNTYKRIRTYPYKKIQTCRTLLICLLIGVFGNGAIIADDYYWVGGTGNWSDFANHWVKTSGGVSFHVAAPTPSDDVYFDANSFSAGGQIVTIYASTANCKSMDWTGATNSPALATTSTSNSLKIYGSLLLIPAMTFNFDGAIYFEATTSGHTITFASHIIPGYKEIYFNSASGEWTLQDSLSAAARDIHLVAGVLNTNNQNITCLSFLSGVSNVRTLNLGSSIIRLKGWDWYFYNTSNFTFNAGTSTIISYKTGGFHFTGGDFSYHKVIFAENAKILFSGNTFDTLILTPGKTYTLDDGETQTINNYLDANGSCSSSIIIESDAPGSQATISKASGAITLDYVSLKDIEATGGATFTANNTIDLSNNTGWTINSPTPRNLYWVGNTGNWSDPARWALSSGGAGGVCVPNPGDNVYFDANSFSAGGQTVTIYVSTASCKSMDWTGATNSPTLETSSTSNALKIYGSFTLIPAMTFNFDGA
;
A
#
# COMPACT_ATOMS: atom_id res chain seq x y z
N MET A 1 -75.11 30.55 38.31
CA MET A 1 -75.37 29.13 38.00
C MET A 1 -76.82 29.00 37.53
N LEU A 2 -77.05 29.10 36.22
CA LEU A 2 -78.36 29.01 35.55
C LEU A 2 -78.09 28.35 34.19
N ASN A 3 -78.39 27.06 34.04
CA ASN A 3 -79.64 26.43 33.59
C ASN A 3 -79.94 26.62 32.09
N ASN A 4 -79.88 25.50 31.37
CA ASN A 4 -80.31 25.32 29.99
C ASN A 4 -81.76 25.74 29.79
N THR A 5 -82.08 26.35 28.65
CA THR A 5 -83.44 26.29 28.11
C THR A 5 -83.43 26.37 26.59
N TYR A 6 -83.72 25.23 25.96
CA TYR A 6 -84.15 25.15 24.57
C TYR A 6 -85.58 25.66 24.45
N LYS A 7 -85.87 26.48 23.43
CA LYS A 7 -87.23 26.68 22.93
C LYS A 7 -87.24 26.66 21.40
N ARG A 8 -87.85 25.60 20.85
CA ARG A 8 -88.25 25.46 19.44
C ARG A 8 -89.45 26.37 19.16
N ILE A 9 -89.46 27.10 18.04
CA ILE A 9 -90.69 27.49 17.35
C ILE A 9 -90.58 27.22 15.85
N ARG A 10 -91.73 26.75 15.35
CA ARG A 10 -92.07 26.12 14.08
C ARG A 10 -92.17 27.11 12.90
N THR A 11 -91.59 26.67 11.77
CA THR A 11 -92.05 26.66 10.36
C THR A 11 -93.11 27.65 9.85
N TYR A 12 -92.92 28.19 8.63
CA TYR A 12 -93.69 27.87 7.40
C TYR A 12 -93.07 28.56 6.15
N PRO A 13 -93.39 28.13 4.90
CA PRO A 13 -92.43 28.00 3.81
C PRO A 13 -92.70 28.97 2.63
N TYR A 14 -91.73 29.20 1.75
CA TYR A 14 -92.00 29.57 0.35
C TYR A 14 -90.91 29.09 -0.62
N LYS A 15 -91.37 28.67 -1.81
CA LYS A 15 -90.64 27.95 -2.86
C LYS A 15 -89.65 28.83 -3.65
N LYS A 16 -88.46 28.23 -3.88
CA LYS A 16 -87.58 28.23 -5.06
C LYS A 16 -87.33 29.54 -5.83
N ILE A 17 -86.09 30.03 -5.74
CA ILE A 17 -85.29 30.41 -6.93
C ILE A 17 -83.91 29.77 -6.78
N GLN A 18 -83.51 29.04 -7.83
CA GLN A 18 -82.22 28.35 -7.94
C GLN A 18 -81.08 29.37 -8.03
N THR A 19 -80.06 29.17 -7.20
CA THR A 19 -78.66 29.43 -7.60
C THR A 19 -77.80 28.37 -6.95
N CYS A 20 -77.30 27.47 -7.80
CA CYS A 20 -76.42 26.38 -7.47
C CYS A 20 -75.05 26.96 -7.08
N ARG A 21 -74.72 26.94 -5.78
CA ARG A 21 -73.35 27.07 -5.29
C ARG A 21 -72.93 25.73 -4.70
N THR A 22 -72.53 24.82 -5.59
CA THR A 22 -71.83 23.60 -5.20
C THR A 22 -70.46 24.01 -4.68
N LEU A 23 -70.29 23.90 -3.36
CA LEU A 23 -68.99 23.92 -2.71
C LEU A 23 -68.24 22.66 -3.17
N LEU A 24 -67.39 22.81 -4.18
CA LEU A 24 -66.51 21.75 -4.66
C LEU A 24 -65.37 21.61 -3.64
N ILE A 25 -65.53 20.69 -2.68
CA ILE A 25 -64.40 20.17 -1.92
C ILE A 25 -63.61 19.32 -2.91
N CYS A 26 -62.64 19.93 -3.59
CA CYS A 26 -61.61 19.19 -4.30
C CYS A 26 -60.78 18.44 -3.25
N LEU A 27 -61.09 17.16 -3.08
CA LEU A 27 -60.16 16.21 -2.51
C LEU A 27 -58.97 16.14 -3.49
N LEU A 28 -57.95 16.97 -3.25
CA LEU A 28 -56.65 16.82 -3.90
C LEU A 28 -56.06 15.49 -3.38
N ILE A 29 -56.38 14.40 -4.05
CA ILE A 29 -55.53 13.22 -4.04
C ILE A 29 -54.28 13.68 -4.77
N GLY A 30 -53.31 14.18 -4.01
CA GLY A 30 -51.95 14.31 -4.47
C GLY A 30 -51.50 12.91 -4.82
N VAL A 31 -51.61 12.55 -6.10
CA VAL A 31 -50.77 11.52 -6.68
C VAL A 31 -49.37 12.12 -6.59
N PHE A 32 -48.71 11.91 -5.45
CA PHE A 32 -47.26 11.82 -5.42
C PHE A 32 -46.97 10.62 -6.32
N GLY A 33 -46.86 10.89 -7.63
CA GLY A 33 -46.14 10.00 -8.50
C GLY A 33 -44.77 9.90 -7.86
N ASN A 34 -44.47 8.76 -7.24
CA ASN A 34 -43.10 8.30 -7.17
C ASN A 34 -42.66 8.25 -8.63
N GLY A 35 -42.11 9.35 -9.13
CA GLY A 35 -41.31 9.32 -10.34
C GLY A 35 -40.24 8.31 -10.02
N ALA A 36 -40.41 7.08 -10.53
CA ALA A 36 -39.30 6.16 -10.61
C ALA A 36 -38.18 6.98 -11.28
N ILE A 37 -37.04 7.09 -10.62
CA ILE A 37 -35.84 7.62 -11.27
C ILE A 37 -35.56 6.60 -12.37
N ILE A 38 -35.98 6.92 -13.60
CA ILE A 38 -35.72 6.07 -14.76
C ILE A 38 -34.27 6.35 -15.11
N ALA A 39 -33.46 5.29 -15.10
CA ALA A 39 -32.11 5.33 -15.64
C ALA A 39 -32.17 5.78 -17.10
N ASP A 40 -31.49 6.86 -17.43
CA ASP A 40 -31.39 7.36 -18.80
C ASP A 40 -29.96 7.18 -19.33
N ASP A 41 -29.84 7.12 -20.66
CA ASP A 41 -28.54 7.14 -21.34
C ASP A 41 -28.12 8.59 -21.65
N TYR A 42 -26.86 8.91 -21.35
CA TYR A 42 -26.27 10.23 -21.54
C TYR A 42 -25.11 10.15 -22.53
N TYR A 43 -25.27 10.75 -23.71
CA TYR A 43 -24.25 10.74 -24.74
C TYR A 43 -23.55 12.10 -24.79
N TRP A 44 -22.22 12.12 -24.72
CA TRP A 44 -21.45 13.36 -24.81
C TRP A 44 -21.39 13.87 -26.26
N VAL A 45 -21.58 15.17 -26.45
CA VAL A 45 -21.45 15.87 -27.75
C VAL A 45 -20.73 17.21 -27.60
N GLY A 46 -20.34 17.83 -28.73
CA GLY A 46 -19.80 19.18 -28.74
C GLY A 46 -18.29 19.30 -28.45
N GLY A 47 -17.58 18.17 -28.30
CA GLY A 47 -16.13 18.17 -28.11
C GLY A 47 -15.71 18.60 -26.71
N THR A 48 -14.85 19.62 -26.60
CA THR A 48 -14.36 20.11 -25.30
C THR A 48 -15.49 20.73 -24.49
N GLY A 49 -15.60 20.38 -23.21
CA GLY A 49 -16.67 20.90 -22.36
C GLY A 49 -16.57 20.53 -20.88
N ASN A 50 -17.47 21.13 -20.10
CA ASN A 50 -17.62 20.86 -18.67
C ASN A 50 -18.63 19.73 -18.47
N TRP A 51 -18.28 18.70 -17.68
CA TRP A 51 -19.18 17.60 -17.32
C TRP A 51 -20.56 18.08 -16.83
N SER A 52 -20.61 19.18 -16.08
CA SER A 52 -21.85 19.71 -15.52
C SER A 52 -22.66 20.58 -16.49
N ASP A 53 -22.15 20.87 -17.68
CA ASP A 53 -22.85 21.66 -18.71
C ASP A 53 -23.79 20.77 -19.54
N PHE A 54 -24.77 20.19 -18.86
CA PHE A 54 -25.73 19.25 -19.43
C PHE A 54 -26.56 19.84 -20.56
N ALA A 55 -26.80 21.16 -20.54
CA ALA A 55 -27.61 21.84 -21.55
C ALA A 55 -26.93 21.94 -22.91
N ASN A 56 -25.60 21.70 -22.98
CA ASN A 56 -24.82 21.82 -24.21
C ASN A 56 -24.01 20.55 -24.56
N HIS A 57 -23.82 19.62 -23.63
CA HIS A 57 -22.94 18.46 -23.85
C HIS A 57 -23.58 17.10 -23.62
N TRP A 58 -24.71 17.00 -22.92
CA TRP A 58 -25.35 15.71 -22.64
C TRP A 58 -26.66 15.56 -23.41
N VAL A 59 -26.67 14.68 -24.42
CA VAL A 59 -27.86 14.40 -25.25
C VAL A 59 -28.41 13.00 -25.03
N LYS A 60 -29.69 12.81 -25.37
CA LYS A 60 -30.44 11.56 -25.13
C LYS A 60 -30.11 10.40 -26.08
N THR A 61 -29.41 10.68 -27.18
CA THR A 61 -29.02 9.70 -28.19
C THR A 61 -27.68 10.10 -28.80
N SER A 62 -26.84 9.14 -29.17
CA SER A 62 -25.55 9.39 -29.84
C SER A 62 -25.67 10.38 -31.02
N GLY A 63 -24.85 11.44 -31.01
CA GLY A 63 -24.85 12.51 -32.02
C GLY A 63 -26.13 13.34 -32.11
N GLY A 64 -27.06 13.17 -31.17
CA GLY A 64 -28.34 13.87 -31.15
C GLY A 64 -28.23 15.35 -30.77
N VAL A 65 -29.37 16.04 -30.79
CA VAL A 65 -29.49 17.48 -30.43
C VAL A 65 -30.50 17.73 -29.31
N SER A 66 -31.08 16.67 -28.74
CA SER A 66 -32.01 16.76 -27.61
C SER A 66 -31.23 16.61 -26.32
N PHE A 67 -31.00 17.74 -25.64
CA PHE A 67 -30.22 17.80 -24.42
C PHE A 67 -31.01 17.35 -23.18
N HIS A 68 -30.27 16.84 -22.21
CA HIS A 68 -30.76 16.59 -20.86
C HIS A 68 -30.94 17.90 -20.09
N VAL A 69 -31.71 17.85 -19.01
CA VAL A 69 -32.03 19.04 -18.17
C VAL A 69 -31.29 19.04 -16.83
N ALA A 70 -30.44 18.03 -16.61
CA ALA A 70 -29.57 17.88 -15.46
C ALA A 70 -28.34 17.05 -15.85
N ALA A 71 -27.25 17.17 -15.08
CA ALA A 71 -26.08 16.31 -15.25
C ALA A 71 -26.40 14.85 -14.88
N PRO A 72 -25.61 13.87 -15.37
CA PRO A 72 -25.84 12.46 -15.06
C PRO A 72 -25.86 12.18 -13.56
N THR A 73 -26.72 11.26 -13.16
CA THR A 73 -26.93 10.82 -11.78
C THR A 73 -26.35 9.40 -11.57
N PRO A 74 -26.35 8.86 -10.33
CA PRO A 74 -25.92 7.50 -10.06
C PRO A 74 -26.67 6.39 -10.82
N SER A 75 -27.84 6.65 -11.39
CA SER A 75 -28.61 5.68 -12.18
C SER A 75 -28.32 5.72 -13.67
N ASP A 76 -27.63 6.74 -14.17
CA ASP A 76 -27.56 7.05 -15.59
C ASP A 76 -26.24 6.56 -16.19
N ASP A 77 -26.33 5.85 -17.32
CA ASP A 77 -25.16 5.37 -18.04
C ASP A 77 -24.65 6.49 -18.98
N VAL A 78 -23.34 6.74 -18.99
CA VAL A 78 -22.71 7.78 -19.83
C VAL A 78 -21.86 7.16 -20.93
N TYR A 79 -21.91 7.77 -22.11
CA TYR A 79 -21.27 7.28 -23.32
C TYR A 79 -20.46 8.38 -24.01
N PHE A 80 -19.24 8.02 -24.37
CA PHE A 80 -18.35 8.80 -25.22
C PHE A 80 -18.01 7.96 -26.45
N ASP A 81 -18.46 8.40 -27.62
CA ASP A 81 -18.39 7.62 -28.86
C ASP A 81 -17.85 8.45 -30.03
N ALA A 82 -17.97 7.93 -31.26
CA ALA A 82 -17.45 8.56 -32.47
C ALA A 82 -18.09 9.95 -32.76
N ASN A 83 -19.26 10.24 -32.19
CA ASN A 83 -19.95 11.52 -32.33
C ASN A 83 -19.60 12.52 -31.21
N SER A 84 -18.82 12.12 -30.21
CA SER A 84 -18.52 12.95 -29.05
C SER A 84 -17.48 14.05 -29.33
N PHE A 85 -16.51 13.79 -30.21
CA PHE A 85 -15.35 14.66 -30.44
C PHE A 85 -15.13 14.92 -31.92
N SER A 86 -15.02 16.19 -32.30
CA SER A 86 -14.84 16.63 -33.70
C SER A 86 -13.39 16.93 -34.07
N ALA A 87 -12.49 17.04 -33.09
CA ALA A 87 -11.09 17.37 -33.30
C ALA A 87 -10.18 16.66 -32.29
N GLY A 88 -8.91 16.51 -32.67
CA GLY A 88 -7.87 15.88 -31.85
C GLY A 88 -7.68 16.56 -30.49
N GLY A 89 -7.60 15.78 -29.41
CA GLY A 89 -7.20 16.26 -28.08
C GLY A 89 -8.26 17.07 -27.33
N GLN A 90 -9.52 17.00 -27.74
CA GLN A 90 -10.63 17.64 -27.03
C GLN A 90 -10.84 17.03 -25.64
N ILE A 91 -11.30 17.85 -24.68
CA ILE A 91 -11.23 17.52 -23.25
C ILE A 91 -12.61 17.61 -22.59
N VAL A 92 -13.00 16.54 -21.92
CA VAL A 92 -14.10 16.52 -20.94
C VAL A 92 -13.52 16.89 -19.59
N THR A 93 -13.96 18.00 -19.01
CA THR A 93 -13.43 18.49 -17.74
C THR A 93 -14.47 18.41 -16.64
N ILE A 94 -14.13 17.79 -15.52
CA ILE A 94 -14.95 17.78 -14.30
C ILE A 94 -14.60 19.03 -13.47
N TYR A 95 -15.55 19.98 -13.42
CA TYR A 95 -15.46 21.20 -12.58
C TYR A 95 -16.21 21.07 -11.26
N ALA A 96 -17.17 20.15 -11.18
CA ALA A 96 -18.00 19.95 -10.00
C ALA A 96 -17.23 19.22 -8.90
N SER A 97 -17.60 19.49 -7.65
CA SER A 97 -17.14 18.72 -6.49
C SER A 97 -17.33 17.21 -6.69
N THR A 98 -18.37 16.80 -7.42
CA THR A 98 -18.64 15.40 -7.76
C THR A 98 -19.30 15.25 -9.14
N ALA A 99 -18.71 14.42 -9.99
CA ALA A 99 -19.34 13.83 -11.18
C ALA A 99 -19.88 12.42 -10.82
N ASN A 100 -21.11 12.11 -11.23
CA ASN A 100 -21.74 10.81 -10.99
C ASN A 100 -22.11 10.16 -12.32
N CYS A 101 -22.05 8.84 -12.38
CA CYS A 101 -22.67 8.02 -13.42
C CYS A 101 -22.89 6.62 -12.87
N LYS A 102 -23.84 5.87 -13.44
CA LYS A 102 -23.92 4.43 -13.26
C LYS A 102 -22.72 3.77 -13.91
N SER A 103 -22.72 3.64 -15.24
CA SER A 103 -21.57 3.14 -15.99
C SER A 103 -21.00 4.23 -16.90
N MET A 104 -19.70 4.13 -17.18
CA MET A 104 -19.01 5.01 -18.11
C MET A 104 -18.36 4.19 -19.22
N ASP A 105 -18.77 4.44 -20.46
CA ASP A 105 -18.28 3.73 -21.64
C ASP A 105 -17.67 4.70 -22.65
N TRP A 106 -16.39 4.49 -23.00
CA TRP A 106 -15.65 5.25 -24.01
C TRP A 106 -15.54 4.54 -25.36
N THR A 107 -16.27 3.44 -25.55
CA THR A 107 -16.20 2.63 -26.76
C THR A 107 -16.52 3.45 -28.01
N GLY A 108 -15.62 3.38 -28.98
CA GLY A 108 -15.78 4.06 -30.27
C GLY A 108 -15.41 5.55 -30.25
N ALA A 109 -15.03 6.13 -29.11
CA ALA A 109 -14.53 7.51 -29.08
C ALA A 109 -13.29 7.66 -29.98
N THR A 110 -13.34 8.67 -30.86
CA THR A 110 -12.27 9.00 -31.80
C THR A 110 -11.54 10.27 -31.39
N ASN A 111 -10.47 10.63 -32.11
CA ASN A 111 -9.76 11.90 -31.96
C ASN A 111 -9.00 12.08 -30.64
N SER A 112 -8.60 10.98 -30.00
CA SER A 112 -7.76 10.97 -28.79
C SER A 112 -8.21 11.98 -27.72
N PRO A 113 -9.44 11.85 -27.20
CA PRO A 113 -9.98 12.79 -26.24
C PRO A 113 -9.29 12.64 -24.89
N ALA A 114 -9.51 13.60 -23.99
CA ALA A 114 -9.07 13.51 -22.60
C ALA A 114 -10.23 13.62 -21.61
N LEU A 115 -10.14 12.89 -20.50
CA LEU A 115 -10.92 13.16 -19.29
C LEU A 115 -10.00 13.79 -18.26
N ALA A 116 -10.37 14.97 -17.76
CA ALA A 116 -9.58 15.74 -16.82
C ALA A 116 -10.44 16.37 -15.71
N THR A 117 -9.77 16.96 -14.72
CA THR A 117 -10.41 17.74 -13.65
C THR A 117 -9.64 19.04 -13.43
N THR A 118 -10.32 20.06 -12.88
CA THR A 118 -9.70 21.34 -12.53
C THR A 118 -9.09 21.36 -11.13
N SER A 119 -9.41 20.39 -10.29
CA SER A 119 -8.94 20.31 -8.92
C SER A 119 -8.92 18.86 -8.43
N THR A 120 -7.93 18.54 -7.59
CA THR A 120 -7.84 17.27 -6.86
C THR A 120 -8.95 17.10 -5.81
N SER A 121 -9.70 18.16 -5.50
CA SER A 121 -10.87 18.10 -4.60
C SER A 121 -12.12 17.57 -5.30
N ASN A 122 -12.13 17.53 -6.64
CA ASN A 122 -13.24 16.96 -7.39
C ASN A 122 -13.20 15.43 -7.31
N SER A 123 -14.37 14.81 -7.45
CA SER A 123 -14.52 13.36 -7.36
C SER A 123 -15.30 12.81 -8.55
N LEU A 124 -14.97 11.59 -8.94
CA LEU A 124 -15.71 10.79 -9.93
C LEU A 124 -16.29 9.58 -9.21
N LYS A 125 -17.62 9.48 -9.21
CA LYS A 125 -18.37 8.37 -8.59
C LYS A 125 -19.03 7.52 -9.67
N ILE A 126 -18.73 6.23 -9.66
CA ILE A 126 -19.18 5.25 -10.63
C ILE A 126 -19.96 4.17 -9.87
N TYR A 127 -21.24 4.01 -10.19
CA TYR A 127 -22.15 3.09 -9.52
C TYR A 127 -22.37 1.79 -10.32
N GLY A 128 -21.48 1.53 -11.28
CA GLY A 128 -21.54 0.41 -12.21
C GLY A 128 -20.16 0.15 -12.82
N SER A 129 -20.12 -0.05 -14.14
CA SER A 129 -18.90 -0.42 -14.85
C SER A 129 -18.12 0.79 -15.37
N LEU A 130 -16.80 0.66 -15.47
CA LEU A 130 -15.91 1.62 -16.13
C LEU A 130 -15.23 0.94 -17.31
N LEU A 131 -15.36 1.53 -18.50
CA LEU A 131 -14.68 1.10 -19.71
C LEU A 131 -14.00 2.29 -20.38
N LEU A 132 -12.69 2.45 -20.12
CA LEU A 132 -11.83 3.37 -20.85
C LEU A 132 -11.35 2.73 -22.16
N ILE A 133 -10.83 3.55 -23.07
CA ILE A 133 -10.16 3.07 -24.30
C ILE A 133 -8.68 3.47 -24.32
N PRO A 134 -7.80 2.70 -24.98
CA PRO A 134 -6.37 3.05 -25.03
C PRO A 134 -6.09 4.37 -25.77
N ALA A 135 -6.97 4.75 -26.71
CA ALA A 135 -6.77 5.92 -27.57
C ALA A 135 -7.04 7.27 -26.87
N MET A 136 -7.58 7.28 -25.65
CA MET A 136 -7.83 8.51 -24.88
C MET A 136 -6.65 8.88 -23.97
N THR A 137 -6.68 10.07 -23.41
CA THR A 137 -5.82 10.47 -22.27
C THR A 137 -6.65 10.50 -20.99
N PHE A 138 -6.25 9.74 -19.97
CA PHE A 138 -6.88 9.77 -18.66
C PHE A 138 -6.08 10.65 -17.69
N ASN A 139 -6.46 11.92 -17.56
CA ASN A 139 -5.78 12.91 -16.71
C ASN A 139 -6.65 13.37 -15.51
N PHE A 140 -7.30 12.41 -14.85
CA PHE A 140 -8.15 12.68 -13.70
C PHE A 140 -7.39 12.45 -12.38
N ASP A 141 -7.01 13.53 -11.71
CA ASP A 141 -6.21 13.53 -10.47
C ASP A 141 -7.04 13.55 -9.17
N GLY A 142 -8.37 13.61 -9.29
CA GLY A 142 -9.34 13.59 -8.20
C GLY A 142 -9.61 12.18 -7.66
N ALA A 143 -10.37 12.09 -6.56
CA ALA A 143 -10.75 10.81 -5.96
C ALA A 143 -11.73 10.04 -6.86
N ILE A 144 -11.54 8.73 -6.98
CA ILE A 144 -12.41 7.85 -7.77
C ILE A 144 -13.13 6.91 -6.80
N TYR A 145 -14.46 6.84 -6.89
CA TYR A 145 -15.29 5.99 -6.04
C TYR A 145 -16.08 5.00 -6.89
N PHE A 146 -16.03 3.74 -6.47
CA PHE A 146 -16.86 2.67 -6.97
C PHE A 146 -17.92 2.34 -5.89
N GLU A 147 -19.19 2.65 -6.16
CA GLU A 147 -20.28 2.66 -5.15
C GLU A 147 -21.57 1.93 -5.61
N ALA A 148 -21.44 1.03 -6.58
CA ALA A 148 -22.50 0.20 -7.14
C ALA A 148 -23.33 -0.51 -6.07
N THR A 149 -24.65 -0.53 -6.25
CA THR A 149 -25.59 -1.22 -5.36
C THR A 149 -25.96 -2.63 -5.86
N THR A 150 -25.34 -3.06 -6.96
CA THR A 150 -25.49 -4.37 -7.59
C THR A 150 -24.13 -5.01 -7.86
N SER A 151 -24.14 -6.32 -8.11
CA SER A 151 -22.95 -7.09 -8.43
C SER A 151 -22.73 -7.24 -9.94
N GLY A 152 -21.56 -7.76 -10.33
CA GLY A 152 -21.24 -8.11 -11.71
C GLY A 152 -20.69 -6.97 -12.56
N HIS A 153 -20.16 -5.90 -11.95
CA HIS A 153 -19.57 -4.79 -12.68
C HIS A 153 -18.12 -5.06 -13.05
N THR A 154 -17.65 -4.36 -14.08
CA THR A 154 -16.30 -4.51 -14.63
C THR A 154 -15.57 -3.19 -14.68
N ILE A 155 -14.25 -3.23 -14.52
CA ILE A 155 -13.40 -2.05 -14.63
C ILE A 155 -12.29 -2.33 -15.64
N THR A 156 -12.19 -1.46 -16.64
CA THR A 156 -11.13 -1.46 -17.65
C THR A 156 -10.48 -0.08 -17.68
N PHE A 157 -9.22 0.01 -17.23
CA PHE A 157 -8.43 1.25 -17.29
C PHE A 157 -7.70 1.42 -18.62
N ALA A 158 -7.84 0.48 -19.55
CA ALA A 158 -7.20 0.45 -20.85
C ALA A 158 -5.68 0.68 -20.80
N SER A 159 -5.01 0.08 -19.81
CA SER A 159 -3.57 0.24 -19.52
C SER A 159 -3.10 1.66 -19.18
N HIS A 160 -4.01 2.59 -18.86
CA HIS A 160 -3.65 3.93 -18.42
C HIS A 160 -2.95 3.91 -17.05
N ILE A 161 -1.98 4.82 -16.87
CA ILE A 161 -1.44 5.17 -15.56
C ILE A 161 -2.36 6.21 -14.96
N ILE A 162 -2.99 5.89 -13.84
CA ILE A 162 -3.87 6.80 -13.12
C ILE A 162 -3.00 7.85 -12.42
N PRO A 163 -3.11 9.14 -12.78
CA PRO A 163 -2.27 10.19 -12.22
C PRO A 163 -2.82 10.67 -10.86
N GLY A 164 -2.03 11.55 -10.23
CA GLY A 164 -2.41 12.21 -8.99
C GLY A 164 -2.17 11.34 -7.75
N TYR A 165 -2.52 11.93 -6.60
CA TYR A 165 -2.28 11.37 -5.26
C TYR A 165 -3.57 11.14 -4.47
N LYS A 166 -4.73 11.36 -5.09
CA LYS A 166 -6.02 11.10 -4.45
C LYS A 166 -6.36 9.62 -4.46
N GLU A 167 -7.28 9.21 -3.62
CA GLU A 167 -7.54 7.79 -3.35
C GLU A 167 -8.50 7.15 -4.37
N ILE A 168 -8.45 5.83 -4.47
CA ILE A 168 -9.45 5.01 -5.18
C ILE A 168 -10.22 4.20 -4.13
N TYR A 169 -11.54 4.30 -4.13
CA TYR A 169 -12.39 3.64 -3.15
C TYR A 169 -13.33 2.62 -3.78
N PHE A 170 -13.45 1.46 -3.14
CA PHE A 170 -14.54 0.51 -3.33
C PHE A 170 -15.41 0.55 -2.07
N ASN A 171 -16.61 1.13 -2.18
CA ASN A 171 -17.37 1.59 -1.02
C ASN A 171 -18.87 1.30 -1.13
N SER A 172 -19.24 0.06 -1.42
CA SER A 172 -20.64 -0.38 -1.34
C SER A 172 -20.75 -1.86 -1.03
N ALA A 173 -21.53 -2.21 -0.01
CA ALA A 173 -21.64 -3.59 0.47
C ALA A 173 -22.19 -4.58 -0.58
N SER A 174 -23.04 -4.10 -1.50
CA SER A 174 -23.60 -4.92 -2.59
C SER A 174 -22.80 -4.82 -3.89
N GLY A 175 -21.81 -3.93 -3.93
CA GLY A 175 -20.99 -3.70 -5.11
C GLY A 175 -20.00 -4.83 -5.33
N GLU A 176 -19.89 -5.29 -6.57
CA GLU A 176 -18.85 -6.21 -7.01
C GLU A 176 -18.20 -5.70 -8.29
N TRP A 177 -16.88 -5.59 -8.28
CA TRP A 177 -16.10 -5.16 -9.43
C TRP A 177 -15.02 -6.16 -9.80
N THR A 178 -14.97 -6.47 -11.09
CA THR A 178 -13.97 -7.36 -11.67
C THR A 178 -13.07 -6.58 -12.63
N LEU A 179 -11.78 -6.50 -12.30
CA LEU A 179 -10.79 -5.89 -13.19
C LEU A 179 -10.70 -6.69 -14.50
N GLN A 180 -10.71 -6.01 -15.64
CA GLN A 180 -10.51 -6.62 -16.96
C GLN A 180 -9.09 -6.45 -17.46
N ASP A 181 -8.35 -5.48 -16.91
CA ASP A 181 -6.95 -5.21 -17.19
C ASP A 181 -6.20 -4.71 -15.95
N SER A 182 -4.93 -4.38 -16.13
CA SER A 182 -4.07 -3.95 -15.02
C SER A 182 -4.44 -2.58 -14.47
N LEU A 183 -4.47 -2.46 -13.14
CA LEU A 183 -4.68 -1.19 -12.43
C LEU A 183 -3.32 -0.57 -12.07
N SER A 184 -2.98 0.57 -12.68
CA SER A 184 -1.71 1.27 -12.46
C SER A 184 -1.93 2.62 -11.78
N ALA A 185 -1.76 2.67 -10.47
CA ALA A 185 -2.06 3.82 -9.60
C ALA A 185 -0.94 4.04 -8.56
N ALA A 186 0.33 4.02 -8.99
CA ALA A 186 1.50 3.95 -8.12
C ALA A 186 1.62 5.05 -7.04
N ALA A 187 0.93 6.18 -7.21
CA ALA A 187 0.92 7.30 -6.28
C ALA A 187 -0.40 7.42 -5.47
N ARG A 188 -1.30 6.46 -5.61
CA ARG A 188 -2.65 6.47 -5.01
C ARG A 188 -2.84 5.27 -4.10
N ASP A 189 -3.44 5.52 -2.95
CA ASP A 189 -3.91 4.44 -2.09
C ASP A 189 -5.22 3.87 -2.65
N ILE A 190 -5.37 2.55 -2.49
CA ILE A 190 -6.60 1.82 -2.80
C ILE A 190 -7.26 1.42 -1.50
N HIS A 191 -8.52 1.81 -1.33
CA HIS A 191 -9.33 1.51 -0.18
C HIS A 191 -10.44 0.54 -0.56
N LEU A 192 -10.39 -0.69 -0.02
CA LEU A 192 -11.55 -1.56 0.01
C LEU A 192 -12.31 -1.28 1.32
N VAL A 193 -13.37 -0.48 1.22
CA VAL A 193 -14.19 -0.04 2.35
C VAL A 193 -15.42 -0.92 2.50
N ALA A 194 -16.04 -1.37 1.41
CA ALA A 194 -17.16 -2.31 1.39
C ALA A 194 -17.28 -2.97 0.01
N GLY A 195 -17.89 -4.16 -0.04
CA GLY A 195 -18.17 -4.89 -1.28
C GLY A 195 -17.09 -5.88 -1.69
N VAL A 196 -17.13 -6.29 -2.95
CA VAL A 196 -16.26 -7.32 -3.52
C VAL A 196 -15.35 -6.71 -4.58
N LEU A 197 -14.03 -6.91 -4.44
CA LEU A 197 -13.05 -6.62 -5.47
C LEU A 197 -12.42 -7.92 -5.97
N ASN A 198 -12.67 -8.23 -7.25
CA ASN A 198 -12.02 -9.30 -7.98
C ASN A 198 -10.88 -8.73 -8.83
N THR A 199 -9.63 -9.05 -8.51
CA THR A 199 -8.49 -8.61 -9.31
C THR A 199 -8.36 -9.37 -10.63
N ASN A 200 -9.01 -10.54 -10.74
CA ASN A 200 -9.13 -11.32 -11.97
C ASN A 200 -7.77 -11.59 -12.64
N ASN A 201 -6.78 -11.96 -11.85
CA ASN A 201 -5.40 -12.24 -12.29
C ASN A 201 -4.66 -11.02 -12.90
N GLN A 202 -5.24 -9.83 -12.82
CA GLN A 202 -4.63 -8.60 -13.33
C GLN A 202 -3.62 -8.04 -12.36
N ASN A 203 -2.58 -7.40 -12.89
CA ASN A 203 -1.57 -6.74 -12.05
C ASN A 203 -2.13 -5.45 -11.45
N ILE A 204 -1.77 -5.21 -10.19
CA ILE A 204 -2.10 -3.97 -9.50
C ILE A 204 -0.80 -3.31 -9.07
N THR A 205 -0.63 -2.02 -9.37
CA THR A 205 0.39 -1.18 -8.77
C THR A 205 -0.31 -0.04 -8.05
N CYS A 206 -0.05 0.12 -6.76
CA CYS A 206 -0.63 1.19 -5.95
C CYS A 206 0.40 1.74 -4.96
N LEU A 207 0.07 2.86 -4.31
CA LEU A 207 0.85 3.36 -3.19
C LEU A 207 0.68 2.36 -2.04
N SER A 208 -0.48 2.34 -1.39
CA SER A 208 -0.82 1.40 -0.33
C SER A 208 -2.17 0.73 -0.61
N PHE A 209 -2.44 -0.41 0.04
CA PHE A 209 -3.73 -1.08 -0.02
C PHE A 209 -4.32 -1.17 1.39
N LEU A 210 -5.50 -0.58 1.59
CA LEU A 210 -6.12 -0.42 2.91
C LEU A 210 -7.50 -1.07 2.96
N SER A 211 -7.73 -1.86 4.01
CA SER A 211 -9.03 -2.45 4.32
C SER A 211 -9.24 -2.64 5.82
N GLY A 212 -8.76 -1.71 6.64
CA GLY A 212 -8.81 -1.76 8.11
C GLY A 212 -10.14 -1.31 8.75
N VAL A 213 -11.28 -1.53 8.09
CA VAL A 213 -12.62 -1.15 8.59
C VAL A 213 -13.42 -2.38 9.05
N SER A 214 -14.72 -2.27 9.36
CA SER A 214 -15.56 -3.39 9.85
C SER A 214 -16.75 -3.76 8.96
N ASN A 215 -16.91 -3.11 7.80
CA ASN A 215 -17.96 -3.39 6.82
C ASN A 215 -17.79 -4.77 6.16
N VAL A 216 -18.81 -5.27 5.46
CA VAL A 216 -18.69 -6.48 4.63
C VAL A 216 -17.78 -6.21 3.43
N ARG A 217 -16.69 -6.98 3.34
CA ARG A 217 -15.63 -6.82 2.34
C ARG A 217 -15.17 -8.17 1.83
N THR A 218 -14.90 -8.28 0.54
CA THR A 218 -14.23 -9.44 -0.05
C THR A 218 -13.15 -8.99 -1.02
N LEU A 219 -11.95 -9.53 -0.87
CA LEU A 219 -10.84 -9.32 -1.80
C LEU A 219 -10.39 -10.65 -2.38
N ASN A 220 -10.52 -10.78 -3.70
CA ASN A 220 -10.16 -11.98 -4.44
C ASN A 220 -8.97 -11.68 -5.36
N LEU A 221 -7.79 -12.23 -5.02
CA LEU A 221 -6.54 -11.88 -5.70
C LEU A 221 -6.19 -12.80 -6.89
N GLY A 222 -6.78 -13.99 -7.02
CA GLY A 222 -6.44 -14.94 -8.09
C GLY A 222 -4.92 -15.17 -8.19
N SER A 223 -4.34 -15.05 -9.38
CA SER A 223 -2.89 -15.10 -9.63
C SER A 223 -2.25 -13.71 -9.81
N SER A 224 -2.89 -12.65 -9.32
CA SER A 224 -2.42 -11.27 -9.51
C SER A 224 -1.06 -11.01 -8.87
N ILE A 225 -0.31 -10.06 -9.46
CA ILE A 225 0.85 -9.45 -8.82
C ILE A 225 0.48 -8.05 -8.32
N ILE A 226 0.61 -7.84 -7.01
CA ILE A 226 0.30 -6.58 -6.32
C ILE A 226 1.61 -5.92 -5.94
N ARG A 227 1.86 -4.71 -6.44
CA ARG A 227 3.07 -3.92 -6.21
C ARG A 227 2.75 -2.68 -5.39
N LEU A 228 3.33 -2.61 -4.20
CA LEU A 228 3.13 -1.52 -3.25
C LEU A 228 4.33 -0.58 -3.28
N LYS A 229 4.07 0.69 -3.57
CA LYS A 229 5.09 1.76 -3.63
C LYS A 229 5.13 2.63 -2.37
N GLY A 230 4.07 2.58 -1.60
CA GLY A 230 3.82 3.32 -0.38
C GLY A 230 4.07 2.51 0.86
N TRP A 231 3.44 2.92 1.95
CA TRP A 231 3.85 2.49 3.28
C TRP A 231 3.17 1.21 3.73
N ASP A 232 1.96 0.92 3.25
CA ASP A 232 1.12 -0.02 3.97
C ASP A 232 0.43 -1.09 3.10
N TRP A 233 0.40 -2.30 3.66
CA TRP A 233 -0.66 -3.28 3.45
C TRP A 233 -1.42 -3.38 4.77
N TYR A 234 -2.63 -2.84 4.83
CA TYR A 234 -3.27 -2.51 6.11
C TYR A 234 -4.65 -3.14 6.31
N PHE A 235 -4.67 -4.31 6.95
CA PHE A 235 -5.86 -5.09 7.31
C PHE A 235 -6.07 -5.17 8.83
N TYR A 236 -5.95 -4.03 9.51
CA TYR A 236 -6.00 -3.96 10.98
C TYR A 236 -7.30 -4.46 11.62
N ASN A 237 -8.45 -4.24 10.96
CA ASN A 237 -9.72 -4.81 11.39
C ASN A 237 -10.22 -5.79 10.34
N THR A 238 -10.38 -7.05 10.72
CA THR A 238 -10.75 -8.16 9.84
C THR A 238 -12.22 -8.55 9.97
N SER A 239 -12.99 -7.82 10.78
CA SER A 239 -14.43 -8.05 10.93
C SER A 239 -15.12 -7.95 9.58
N ASN A 240 -15.90 -8.98 9.25
CA ASN A 240 -16.63 -9.12 7.99
C ASN A 240 -15.75 -9.05 6.73
N PHE A 241 -14.46 -9.41 6.85
CA PHE A 241 -13.54 -9.41 5.71
C PHE A 241 -13.21 -10.84 5.26
N THR A 242 -13.57 -11.15 4.02
CA THR A 242 -13.15 -12.37 3.33
C THR A 242 -11.96 -12.06 2.43
N PHE A 243 -10.79 -12.63 2.74
CA PHE A 243 -9.58 -12.49 1.92
C PHE A 243 -9.23 -13.81 1.25
N ASN A 244 -9.18 -13.80 -0.09
CA ASN A 244 -8.83 -14.96 -0.90
C ASN A 244 -7.55 -14.66 -1.68
N ALA A 245 -6.42 -15.14 -1.16
CA ALA A 245 -5.10 -14.90 -1.75
C ALA A 245 -4.87 -15.58 -3.11
N GLY A 246 -5.59 -16.67 -3.42
CA GLY A 246 -5.34 -17.47 -4.62
C GLY A 246 -3.88 -17.92 -4.71
N THR A 247 -3.25 -17.68 -5.85
CA THR A 247 -1.81 -17.87 -6.08
C THR A 247 -1.09 -16.53 -6.31
N SER A 248 -1.57 -15.47 -5.67
CA SER A 248 -1.07 -14.11 -5.88
C SER A 248 0.34 -13.90 -5.33
N THR A 249 0.99 -12.84 -5.82
CA THR A 249 2.26 -12.34 -5.27
C THR A 249 2.10 -10.88 -4.84
N ILE A 250 2.42 -10.60 -3.57
CA ILE A 250 2.48 -9.23 -3.03
C ILE A 250 3.94 -8.81 -2.90
N ILE A 251 4.28 -7.62 -3.39
CA ILE A 251 5.64 -7.09 -3.36
C ILE A 251 5.63 -5.66 -2.84
N SER A 252 6.39 -5.38 -1.77
CA SER A 252 6.64 -4.01 -1.32
C SER A 252 8.01 -3.51 -1.80
N TYR A 253 8.08 -2.22 -2.14
CA TYR A 253 9.31 -1.55 -2.61
C TYR A 253 9.73 -0.37 -1.72
N LYS A 254 9.07 -0.19 -0.57
CA LYS A 254 9.18 1.05 0.18
C LYS A 254 10.44 1.09 1.05
N THR A 255 11.30 2.06 0.75
CA THR A 255 12.44 2.41 1.59
C THR A 255 11.99 3.10 2.88
N GLY A 256 12.69 2.88 3.99
CA GLY A 256 12.38 3.49 5.29
C GLY A 256 11.42 2.70 6.17
N GLY A 257 11.02 1.50 5.75
CA GLY A 257 10.19 0.59 6.54
C GLY A 257 8.75 0.56 6.03
N PHE A 258 8.37 -0.54 5.40
CA PHE A 258 7.01 -0.87 4.99
C PHE A 258 6.24 -1.53 6.14
N HIS A 259 4.97 -1.19 6.38
CA HIS A 259 4.14 -1.87 7.36
C HIS A 259 3.22 -2.90 6.69
N PHE A 260 3.26 -4.12 7.21
CA PHE A 260 2.38 -5.20 6.83
C PHE A 260 1.53 -5.59 8.04
N THR A 261 0.28 -5.12 8.05
CA THR A 261 -0.75 -5.62 8.96
C THR A 261 -1.64 -6.54 8.15
N GLY A 262 -1.35 -7.84 8.22
CA GLY A 262 -1.94 -8.83 7.32
C GLY A 262 -3.29 -9.38 7.79
N GLY A 263 -3.73 -9.08 9.01
CA GLY A 263 -5.05 -9.45 9.49
C GLY A 263 -5.24 -10.97 9.65
N ASP A 264 -4.19 -11.66 10.09
CA ASP A 264 -4.20 -13.10 10.40
C ASP A 264 -4.58 -14.00 9.21
N PHE A 265 -4.39 -13.49 7.99
CA PHE A 265 -4.77 -14.20 6.78
C PHE A 265 -3.66 -15.11 6.25
N SER A 266 -4.06 -15.99 5.33
CA SER A 266 -3.15 -16.82 4.54
C SER A 266 -2.79 -16.13 3.23
N TYR A 267 -1.50 -16.05 2.95
CA TYR A 267 -0.90 -15.45 1.77
C TYR A 267 -0.16 -16.50 0.95
N HIS A 268 -0.24 -16.42 -0.37
CA HIS A 268 0.52 -17.31 -1.23
C HIS A 268 2.00 -16.91 -1.30
N LYS A 269 2.30 -15.73 -1.83
CA LYS A 269 3.68 -15.24 -1.87
C LYS A 269 3.78 -13.78 -1.47
N VAL A 270 4.67 -13.49 -0.52
CA VAL A 270 5.02 -12.11 -0.12
C VAL A 270 6.51 -11.89 -0.25
N ILE A 271 6.87 -10.77 -0.87
CA ILE A 271 8.27 -10.34 -1.08
C ILE A 271 8.42 -8.94 -0.49
N PHE A 272 9.29 -8.81 0.49
CA PHE A 272 9.70 -7.52 1.00
C PHE A 272 11.03 -7.13 0.34
N ALA A 273 11.00 -6.26 -0.67
CA ALA A 273 12.22 -5.82 -1.38
C ALA A 273 13.07 -4.86 -0.54
N GLU A 274 12.47 -4.27 0.48
CA GLU A 274 13.06 -3.33 1.42
C GLU A 274 12.71 -3.73 2.86
N ASN A 275 13.16 -2.96 3.85
CA ASN A 275 12.83 -3.17 5.26
C ASN A 275 11.30 -3.24 5.45
N ALA A 276 10.84 -4.15 6.31
CA ALA A 276 9.42 -4.28 6.61
C ALA A 276 9.17 -4.57 8.10
N LYS A 277 8.02 -4.11 8.59
CA LYS A 277 7.48 -4.45 9.90
C LYS A 277 6.18 -5.22 9.71
N ILE A 278 6.11 -6.43 10.24
CA ILE A 278 4.93 -7.29 10.21
C ILE A 278 4.29 -7.19 11.60
N LEU A 279 3.28 -6.34 11.73
CA LEU A 279 2.73 -5.90 13.01
C LEU A 279 1.22 -6.17 13.12
N PHE A 280 0.74 -6.31 14.35
CA PHE A 280 -0.66 -6.48 14.72
C PHE A 280 -1.35 -7.68 14.06
N SER A 281 -0.59 -8.73 13.73
CA SER A 281 -1.15 -9.92 13.08
C SER A 281 -0.20 -11.12 13.06
N GLY A 282 -0.74 -12.31 13.30
CA GLY A 282 -0.12 -13.62 13.10
C GLY A 282 -0.51 -14.24 11.76
N ASN A 283 0.30 -14.00 10.73
CA ASN A 283 -0.06 -14.36 9.35
C ASN A 283 0.44 -15.75 8.97
N THR A 284 -0.19 -16.35 7.96
CA THR A 284 0.32 -17.57 7.32
C THR A 284 0.84 -17.24 5.92
N PHE A 285 2.09 -17.58 5.62
CA PHE A 285 2.69 -17.45 4.30
C PHE A 285 2.95 -18.83 3.72
N ASP A 286 2.54 -19.09 2.48
CA ASP A 286 3.11 -20.22 1.75
C ASP A 286 4.60 -19.95 1.47
N THR A 287 4.89 -18.83 0.82
CA THR A 287 6.25 -18.37 0.56
C THR A 287 6.46 -16.95 1.06
N LEU A 288 7.48 -16.76 1.91
CA LEU A 288 7.94 -15.45 2.38
C LEU A 288 9.38 -15.21 1.92
N ILE A 289 9.63 -14.07 1.28
CA ILE A 289 10.97 -13.68 0.81
C ILE A 289 11.40 -12.37 1.48
N LEU A 290 12.52 -12.47 2.19
CA LEU A 290 13.23 -11.41 2.89
C LEU A 290 14.52 -11.11 2.13
N THR A 291 14.63 -9.89 1.59
CA THR A 291 15.76 -9.46 0.76
C THR A 291 17.03 -9.27 1.60
N PRO A 292 18.21 -9.68 1.10
CA PRO A 292 19.50 -9.47 1.77
C PRO A 292 19.76 -8.01 2.16
N GLY A 293 20.41 -7.80 3.30
CA GLY A 293 20.84 -6.47 3.77
C GLY A 293 19.71 -5.61 4.36
N LYS A 294 18.56 -6.20 4.68
CA LYS A 294 17.38 -5.51 5.21
C LYS A 294 17.04 -5.96 6.63
N THR A 295 16.22 -5.14 7.29
CA THR A 295 15.67 -5.41 8.62
C THR A 295 14.19 -5.75 8.53
N TYR A 296 13.81 -6.83 9.21
CA TYR A 296 12.45 -7.33 9.33
C TYR A 296 12.06 -7.40 10.79
N THR A 297 11.10 -6.57 11.16
CA THR A 297 10.58 -6.50 12.53
C THR A 297 9.26 -7.25 12.61
N LEU A 298 9.11 -8.15 13.59
CA LEU A 298 7.91 -8.96 13.80
C LEU A 298 7.22 -8.56 15.11
N ASP A 299 5.89 -8.52 15.12
CA ASP A 299 5.08 -8.23 16.31
C ASP A 299 5.36 -9.23 17.44
N ASP A 300 5.62 -8.72 18.64
CA ASP A 300 5.80 -9.55 19.82
C ASP A 300 4.54 -10.35 20.16
N GLY A 301 4.72 -11.60 20.60
CA GLY A 301 3.62 -12.52 20.91
C GLY A 301 2.88 -13.09 19.70
N GLU A 302 3.05 -12.54 18.50
CA GLU A 302 2.41 -13.05 17.29
C GLU A 302 3.23 -14.15 16.60
N THR A 303 2.52 -15.02 15.87
CA THR A 303 3.14 -16.13 15.13
C THR A 303 3.03 -15.95 13.63
N GLN A 304 4.17 -15.83 12.95
CA GLN A 304 4.24 -15.93 11.50
C GLN A 304 4.45 -17.40 11.09
N THR A 305 3.46 -17.99 10.43
CA THR A 305 3.49 -19.41 10.01
C THR A 305 3.97 -19.53 8.57
N ILE A 306 4.96 -20.39 8.32
CA ILE A 306 5.51 -20.68 6.99
C ILE A 306 5.06 -22.07 6.55
N ASN A 307 4.24 -22.16 5.50
CA ASN A 307 3.78 -23.46 4.99
C ASN A 307 4.84 -24.11 4.09
N ASN A 308 5.37 -23.38 3.10
CA ASN A 308 6.28 -23.94 2.10
C ASN A 308 7.71 -23.44 2.31
N TYR A 309 7.99 -22.16 2.03
CA TYR A 309 9.36 -21.64 1.95
C TYR A 309 9.54 -20.29 2.64
N LEU A 310 10.64 -20.15 3.39
CA LEU A 310 11.14 -18.89 3.91
C LEU A 310 12.51 -18.66 3.29
N ASP A 311 12.62 -17.64 2.43
CA ASP A 311 13.90 -17.17 1.92
C ASP A 311 14.37 -15.98 2.76
N ALA A 312 15.37 -16.20 3.60
CA ALA A 312 16.01 -15.15 4.38
C ALA A 312 17.51 -15.43 4.49
N ASN A 313 18.15 -15.55 3.33
CA ASN A 313 19.59 -15.82 3.24
C ASN A 313 20.33 -14.54 2.85
N GLY A 314 21.09 -13.99 3.79
CA GLY A 314 21.93 -12.82 3.58
C GLY A 314 23.27 -13.17 2.95
N SER A 315 24.20 -12.23 3.07
CA SER A 315 25.62 -12.46 2.81
C SER A 315 26.46 -11.70 3.82
N CYS A 316 27.77 -11.92 3.81
CA CYS A 316 28.68 -11.22 4.69
C CYS A 316 28.69 -9.69 4.56
N SER A 317 28.25 -9.13 3.43
CA SER A 317 28.12 -7.70 3.19
C SER A 317 26.66 -7.22 3.18
N SER A 318 25.70 -8.14 3.31
CA SER A 318 24.27 -7.87 3.27
C SER A 318 23.54 -8.85 4.18
N SER A 319 23.91 -8.85 5.46
CA SER A 319 23.24 -9.65 6.49
C SER A 319 21.79 -9.20 6.62
N ILE A 320 20.89 -10.15 6.85
CA ILE A 320 19.50 -9.84 7.20
C ILE A 320 19.42 -9.67 8.72
N ILE A 321 18.52 -8.79 9.20
CA ILE A 321 18.16 -8.69 10.62
C ILE A 321 16.70 -9.12 10.74
N ILE A 322 16.42 -10.06 11.65
CA ILE A 322 15.05 -10.44 12.03
C ILE A 322 14.95 -10.24 13.54
N GLU A 323 14.03 -9.38 13.96
CA GLU A 323 13.86 -9.02 15.37
C GLU A 323 12.39 -8.87 15.76
N SER A 324 12.07 -9.10 17.03
CA SER A 324 10.78 -8.65 17.57
C SER A 324 10.75 -7.12 17.70
N ASP A 325 9.57 -6.52 17.62
CA ASP A 325 9.36 -5.10 17.86
C ASP A 325 9.43 -4.70 19.34
N ALA A 326 9.29 -5.65 20.27
CA ALA A 326 9.40 -5.43 21.71
C ALA A 326 10.63 -6.13 22.32
N PRO A 327 11.69 -5.39 22.71
CA PRO A 327 12.90 -5.97 23.29
C PRO A 327 12.62 -6.83 24.53
N GLY A 328 13.09 -8.08 24.52
CA GLY A 328 12.90 -9.05 25.60
C GLY A 328 11.62 -9.88 25.51
N SER A 329 10.71 -9.58 24.57
CA SER A 329 9.53 -10.37 24.25
C SER A 329 9.72 -11.03 22.90
N GLN A 330 9.39 -12.32 22.77
CA GLN A 330 9.64 -13.04 21.52
C GLN A 330 8.49 -12.85 20.52
N ALA A 331 8.84 -12.67 19.25
CA ALA A 331 7.96 -12.99 18.12
C ALA A 331 8.22 -14.42 17.66
N THR A 332 7.25 -15.08 17.03
CA THR A 332 7.37 -16.51 16.66
C THR A 332 7.38 -16.73 15.16
N ILE A 333 8.30 -17.57 14.68
CA ILE A 333 8.28 -18.17 13.34
C ILE A 333 7.95 -19.66 13.49
N SER A 334 6.87 -20.11 12.85
CA SER A 334 6.39 -21.49 12.94
C SER A 334 6.39 -22.22 11.60
N LYS A 335 6.74 -23.51 11.60
CA LYS A 335 6.61 -24.40 10.45
C LYS A 335 6.32 -25.82 10.90
N ALA A 336 5.29 -26.43 10.33
CA ALA A 336 4.77 -27.74 10.75
C ALA A 336 5.77 -28.91 10.58
N SER A 337 6.53 -28.93 9.48
CA SER A 337 7.43 -30.02 9.14
C SER A 337 8.50 -29.58 8.14
N GLY A 338 9.52 -30.42 7.92
CA GLY A 338 10.65 -30.10 7.04
C GLY A 338 11.72 -29.31 7.78
N ALA A 339 12.37 -28.37 7.08
CA ALA A 339 13.44 -27.55 7.64
C ALA A 339 13.30 -26.09 7.20
N ILE A 340 13.71 -25.17 8.08
CA ILE A 340 14.08 -23.81 7.75
C ILE A 340 15.59 -23.68 7.99
N THR A 341 16.31 -23.30 6.94
CA THR A 341 17.75 -23.03 7.00
C THR A 341 17.99 -21.61 6.53
N LEU A 342 18.54 -20.80 7.41
CA LEU A 342 18.94 -19.42 7.15
C LEU A 342 20.46 -19.32 7.14
N ASP A 343 20.99 -18.32 6.43
CA ASP A 343 22.41 -18.01 6.40
C ASP A 343 22.66 -16.50 6.44
N TYR A 344 23.69 -16.06 7.15
CA TYR A 344 24.03 -14.64 7.34
C TYR A 344 22.84 -13.78 7.82
N VAL A 345 22.27 -14.18 8.95
CA VAL A 345 21.17 -13.47 9.61
C VAL A 345 21.59 -13.06 11.03
N SER A 346 21.15 -11.89 11.49
CA SER A 346 21.14 -11.54 12.92
C SER A 346 19.73 -11.78 13.46
N LEU A 347 19.62 -12.57 14.53
CA LEU A 347 18.34 -12.88 15.17
C LEU A 347 18.28 -12.23 16.54
N LYS A 348 17.14 -11.64 16.90
CA LYS A 348 16.89 -11.10 18.23
C LYS A 348 15.46 -11.35 18.65
N ASP A 349 15.25 -11.91 19.84
CA ASP A 349 13.91 -12.09 20.39
C ASP A 349 13.00 -12.92 19.43
N ILE A 350 13.53 -13.96 18.77
CA ILE A 350 12.77 -14.81 17.83
C ILE A 350 12.66 -16.25 18.34
N GLU A 351 11.44 -16.73 18.55
CA GLU A 351 11.13 -18.14 18.77
C GLU A 351 10.93 -18.87 17.44
N ALA A 352 11.49 -20.08 17.31
CA ALA A 352 11.20 -21.02 16.24
C ALA A 352 10.43 -22.24 16.75
N THR A 353 9.31 -22.59 16.10
CA THR A 353 8.43 -23.69 16.56
C THR A 353 7.69 -24.41 15.41
N GLY A 354 6.81 -25.35 15.74
CA GLY A 354 5.86 -25.98 14.79
C GLY A 354 6.19 -27.40 14.36
N GLY A 355 7.38 -27.93 14.65
CA GLY A 355 7.76 -29.32 14.37
C GLY A 355 8.78 -29.52 13.23
N ALA A 356 9.05 -28.47 12.45
CA ALA A 356 10.22 -28.41 11.57
C ALA A 356 11.52 -28.22 12.36
N THR A 357 12.66 -28.50 11.72
CA THR A 357 13.97 -28.11 12.25
C THR A 357 14.34 -26.69 11.81
N PHE A 358 14.91 -25.90 12.71
CA PHE A 358 15.31 -24.53 12.46
C PHE A 358 16.82 -24.37 12.65
N THR A 359 17.54 -24.01 11.61
CA THR A 359 18.99 -23.83 11.63
C THR A 359 19.37 -22.48 11.04
N ALA A 360 20.20 -21.72 11.75
CA ALA A 360 20.69 -20.42 11.30
C ALA A 360 22.23 -20.44 11.29
N ASN A 361 22.80 -20.35 10.08
CA ASN A 361 24.24 -20.42 9.86
C ASN A 361 24.85 -19.03 9.69
N ASN A 362 26.13 -18.90 10.07
CA ASN A 362 26.84 -17.63 10.06
C ASN A 362 26.04 -16.51 10.75
N THR A 363 25.33 -16.87 11.83
CA THR A 363 24.32 -16.03 12.47
C THR A 363 24.86 -15.33 13.70
N ILE A 364 24.52 -14.05 13.84
CA ILE A 364 24.75 -13.29 15.05
C ILE A 364 23.54 -13.44 15.96
N ASP A 365 23.73 -14.09 17.11
CA ASP A 365 22.72 -14.19 18.16
C ASP A 365 22.71 -12.91 18.99
N LEU A 366 21.70 -12.06 18.79
CA LEU A 366 21.50 -10.82 19.54
C LEU A 366 20.69 -11.03 20.83
N SER A 367 20.58 -12.28 21.29
CA SER A 367 19.87 -12.78 22.48
C SER A 367 18.38 -13.12 22.31
N ASN A 368 17.90 -13.94 23.25
CA ASN A 368 16.51 -14.38 23.38
C ASN A 368 15.94 -15.07 22.13
N ASN A 369 16.75 -15.91 21.49
CA ASN A 369 16.32 -16.74 20.36
C ASN A 369 16.15 -18.20 20.82
N THR A 370 14.94 -18.75 20.71
CA THR A 370 14.60 -20.11 21.19
C THR A 370 14.18 -20.99 20.02
N GLY A 371 14.36 -22.32 20.13
CA GLY A 371 14.01 -23.27 19.07
C GLY A 371 14.94 -23.33 17.85
N TRP A 372 15.88 -22.39 17.73
CA TRP A 372 16.90 -22.35 16.69
C TRP A 372 18.17 -23.15 17.07
N THR A 373 18.72 -23.90 16.11
CA THR A 373 20.14 -24.28 16.13
C THR A 373 20.95 -23.16 15.50
N ILE A 374 21.59 -22.33 16.32
CA ILE A 374 22.38 -21.19 15.85
C ILE A 374 23.86 -21.59 15.74
N ASN A 375 24.39 -21.52 14.52
CA ASN A 375 25.81 -21.70 14.21
C ASN A 375 26.45 -20.33 13.98
N SER A 376 26.97 -19.73 15.07
CA SER A 376 27.66 -18.45 14.98
C SER A 376 28.97 -18.54 14.19
N PRO A 377 29.35 -17.47 13.47
CA PRO A 377 30.62 -17.45 12.76
C PRO A 377 31.78 -17.56 13.75
N THR A 378 32.83 -18.29 13.36
CA THR A 378 34.04 -18.41 14.18
C THR A 378 34.69 -17.04 14.37
N PRO A 379 35.06 -16.64 15.61
CA PRO A 379 35.80 -15.41 15.86
C PRO A 379 37.09 -15.30 15.04
N ARG A 380 37.36 -14.13 14.47
CA ARG A 380 38.55 -13.85 13.65
C ARG A 380 39.37 -12.71 14.23
N ASN A 381 40.63 -12.65 13.82
CA ASN A 381 41.48 -11.47 13.94
C ASN A 381 41.55 -10.82 12.55
N LEU A 382 41.07 -9.59 12.44
CA LEU A 382 40.95 -8.86 11.18
C LEU A 382 41.86 -7.64 11.20
N TYR A 383 42.54 -7.40 10.10
CA TYR A 383 43.48 -6.31 9.94
C TYR A 383 42.97 -5.35 8.88
N TRP A 384 42.99 -4.06 9.20
CA TRP A 384 42.66 -3.02 8.22
C TRP A 384 43.77 -2.91 7.18
N VAL A 385 43.40 -2.93 5.90
CA VAL A 385 44.33 -2.85 4.77
C VAL A 385 43.81 -1.90 3.68
N GLY A 386 44.73 -1.42 2.84
CA GLY A 386 44.39 -0.65 1.65
C GLY A 386 44.23 0.86 1.88
N ASN A 387 44.68 1.41 3.01
CA ASN A 387 44.67 2.86 3.31
C ASN A 387 43.27 3.40 3.65
N THR A 388 42.90 4.58 3.13
CA THR A 388 41.59 5.19 3.32
C THR A 388 40.47 4.30 2.76
N GLY A 389 39.38 4.14 3.51
CA GLY A 389 38.26 3.31 3.07
C GLY A 389 37.05 3.29 4.00
N ASN A 390 36.00 2.63 3.51
CA ASN A 390 34.76 2.40 4.25
C ASN A 390 34.90 1.16 5.13
N TRP A 391 34.56 1.25 6.42
CA TRP A 391 34.51 0.12 7.35
C TRP A 391 33.77 -1.09 6.76
N SER A 392 32.70 -0.84 5.99
CA SER A 392 31.82 -1.88 5.45
C SER A 392 32.27 -2.43 4.10
N ASP A 393 33.45 -2.05 3.60
CA ASP A 393 34.04 -2.59 2.38
C ASP A 393 34.89 -3.83 2.71
N PRO A 394 34.50 -5.05 2.28
CA PRO A 394 35.26 -6.27 2.51
C PRO A 394 36.71 -6.21 1.99
N ALA A 395 36.99 -5.39 0.97
CA ALA A 395 38.35 -5.22 0.44
C ALA A 395 39.31 -4.57 1.45
N ARG A 396 38.80 -4.02 2.56
CA ARG A 396 39.57 -3.36 3.62
C ARG A 396 39.94 -4.28 4.78
N TRP A 397 39.44 -5.51 4.80
CA TRP A 397 39.71 -6.46 5.87
C TRP A 397 40.52 -7.64 5.35
N ALA A 398 41.58 -7.96 6.08
CA ALA A 398 42.47 -9.11 5.84
C ALA A 398 42.60 -9.99 7.09
N LEU A 399 42.99 -11.25 6.92
CA LEU A 399 43.24 -12.21 8.04
C LEU A 399 44.64 -12.11 8.64
N SER A 400 45.50 -11.25 8.07
CA SER A 400 46.86 -11.00 8.55
C SER A 400 47.26 -9.56 8.27
N SER A 401 48.13 -8.99 9.10
CA SER A 401 48.72 -7.67 8.89
C SER A 401 49.35 -7.53 7.50
N GLY A 402 48.98 -6.48 6.76
CA GLY A 402 49.44 -6.23 5.39
C GLY A 402 49.03 -7.28 4.34
N GLY A 403 48.14 -8.22 4.69
CA GLY A 403 47.67 -9.28 3.80
C GLY A 403 46.73 -8.79 2.71
N ALA A 404 46.31 -9.72 1.84
CA ALA A 404 45.28 -9.44 0.86
C ALA A 404 43.92 -9.19 1.55
N GLY A 405 43.28 -8.08 1.18
CA GLY A 405 41.91 -7.79 1.61
C GLY A 405 40.88 -8.67 0.88
N GLY A 406 39.62 -8.56 1.29
CA GLY A 406 38.50 -9.27 0.65
C GLY A 406 37.81 -10.30 1.54
N VAL A 407 37.96 -10.21 2.87
CA VAL A 407 37.20 -11.04 3.81
C VAL A 407 36.00 -10.31 4.39
N CYS A 408 35.05 -11.07 4.95
CA CYS A 408 33.83 -10.52 5.54
C CYS A 408 34.15 -9.43 6.58
N VAL A 409 33.35 -8.36 6.59
CA VAL A 409 33.46 -7.27 7.55
C VAL A 409 33.39 -7.79 9.00
N PRO A 410 33.96 -7.07 9.98
CA PRO A 410 33.95 -7.48 11.38
C PRO A 410 32.53 -7.64 11.93
N ASN A 411 32.33 -8.68 12.73
CA ASN A 411 31.14 -8.94 13.51
C ASN A 411 31.44 -8.86 15.03
N PRO A 412 30.43 -8.94 15.92
CA PRO A 412 30.63 -8.84 17.37
C PRO A 412 31.64 -9.82 18.00
N GLY A 413 31.99 -10.92 17.32
CA GLY A 413 33.00 -11.89 17.76
C GLY A 413 34.43 -11.59 17.31
N ASP A 414 34.64 -10.72 16.31
CA ASP A 414 35.95 -10.49 15.70
C ASP A 414 36.77 -9.42 16.41
N ASN A 415 38.08 -9.62 16.56
CA ASN A 415 39.00 -8.55 16.94
C ASN A 415 39.49 -7.83 15.68
N VAL A 416 39.58 -6.50 15.74
CA VAL A 416 40.10 -5.68 14.65
C VAL A 416 41.39 -4.98 15.06
N TYR A 417 42.33 -4.91 14.13
CA TYR A 417 43.66 -4.37 14.32
C TYR A 417 43.98 -3.32 13.25
N PHE A 418 44.48 -2.19 13.70
CA PHE A 418 45.04 -1.13 12.88
C PHE A 418 46.51 -0.98 13.26
N ASP A 419 47.41 -1.29 12.34
CA ASP A 419 48.84 -1.39 12.60
C ASP A 419 49.70 -0.67 11.55
N ALA A 420 51.02 -0.88 11.59
CA ALA A 420 51.97 -0.20 10.72
C ALA A 420 51.73 -0.46 9.21
N ASN A 421 51.03 -1.54 8.85
CA ASN A 421 50.70 -1.89 7.47
C ASN A 421 49.30 -1.41 7.04
N SER A 422 48.53 -0.80 7.95
CA SER A 422 47.17 -0.33 7.65
C SER A 422 47.15 0.95 6.80
N PHE A 423 48.15 1.81 6.93
CA PHE A 423 48.19 3.14 6.32
C PHE A 423 49.56 3.45 5.74
N SER A 424 49.61 3.87 4.47
CA SER A 424 50.85 4.17 3.76
C SER A 424 51.24 5.66 3.78
N ALA A 425 50.35 6.55 4.20
CA ALA A 425 50.57 7.99 4.19
C ALA A 425 49.80 8.71 5.31
N GLY A 426 50.26 9.91 5.65
CA GLY A 426 49.70 10.76 6.70
C GLY A 426 48.20 11.07 6.51
N GLY A 427 47.40 10.95 7.58
CA GLY A 427 46.02 11.45 7.62
C GLY A 427 45.00 10.62 6.85
N GLN A 428 45.30 9.35 6.56
CA GLN A 428 44.36 8.43 5.93
C GLN A 428 43.23 8.02 6.88
N THR A 429 42.05 7.76 6.33
CA THR A 429 40.80 7.73 7.11
C THR A 429 40.02 6.42 6.96
N VAL A 430 39.53 5.92 8.08
CA VAL A 430 38.54 4.85 8.17
C VAL A 430 37.19 5.48 8.46
N THR A 431 36.25 5.36 7.53
CA THR A 431 34.92 5.97 7.66
C THR A 431 33.83 4.91 7.85
N ILE A 432 32.97 5.09 8.85
CA ILE A 432 31.79 4.24 9.08
C ILE A 432 30.57 4.91 8.43
N TYR A 433 30.08 4.30 7.35
CA TYR A 433 28.89 4.74 6.60
C TYR A 433 27.60 3.98 6.95
N VAL A 434 27.67 2.99 7.84
CA VAL A 434 26.54 2.12 8.19
C VAL A 434 25.94 2.50 9.54
N SER A 435 24.65 2.23 9.70
CA SER A 435 23.92 2.51 10.94
C SER A 435 24.52 1.82 12.17
N THR A 436 25.15 0.65 12.01
CA THR A 436 25.87 -0.02 13.08
C THR A 436 27.07 -0.79 12.52
N ALA A 437 28.27 -0.37 12.92
CA ALA A 437 29.49 -1.17 12.83
C ALA A 437 29.69 -1.92 14.16
N SER A 438 30.35 -3.09 14.12
CA SER A 438 30.60 -3.87 15.33
C SER A 438 31.89 -4.65 15.27
N CYS A 439 32.55 -4.81 16.42
CA CYS A 439 33.65 -5.75 16.62
C CYS A 439 33.69 -6.18 18.10
N LYS A 440 34.37 -7.28 18.39
CA LYS A 440 34.72 -7.65 19.76
C LYS A 440 35.69 -6.65 20.35
N SER A 441 36.93 -6.61 19.88
CA SER A 441 37.96 -5.68 20.38
C SER A 441 38.52 -4.87 19.22
N MET A 442 38.92 -3.63 19.50
CA MET A 442 39.57 -2.75 18.54
C MET A 442 40.89 -2.24 19.10
N ASP A 443 41.96 -2.49 18.36
CA ASP A 443 43.33 -2.15 18.77
C ASP A 443 44.06 -1.38 17.67
N TRP A 444 44.50 -0.16 18.00
CA TRP A 444 45.28 0.72 17.13
C TRP A 444 46.78 0.70 17.46
N THR A 445 47.23 -0.19 18.33
CA THR A 445 48.63 -0.30 18.75
C THR A 445 49.52 -0.58 17.54
N GLY A 446 50.52 0.29 17.33
CA GLY A 446 51.46 0.17 16.23
C GLY A 446 51.00 0.83 14.91
N ALA A 447 49.79 1.40 14.85
CA ALA A 447 49.40 2.23 13.71
C ALA A 447 50.37 3.42 13.54
N THR A 448 50.74 3.70 12.30
CA THR A 448 51.62 4.82 11.92
C THR A 448 50.84 5.84 11.09
N ASN A 449 51.47 6.98 10.75
CA ASN A 449 50.93 7.97 9.82
C ASN A 449 49.67 8.73 10.29
N SER A 450 49.45 8.85 11.60
CA SER A 450 48.38 9.67 12.18
C SER A 450 47.01 9.49 11.51
N PRO A 451 46.45 8.26 11.54
CA PRO A 451 45.21 7.94 10.85
C PRO A 451 44.00 8.57 11.55
N THR A 452 42.88 8.59 10.85
CA THR A 452 41.59 9.06 11.37
C THR A 452 40.58 7.91 11.39
N LEU A 453 39.84 7.74 12.48
CA LEU A 453 38.59 6.98 12.50
C LEU A 453 37.42 7.96 12.65
N GLU A 454 36.44 7.88 11.74
CA GLU A 454 35.30 8.79 11.72
C GLU A 454 33.97 8.12 11.38
N THR A 455 32.88 8.84 11.65
CA THR A 455 31.51 8.50 11.23
C THR A 455 31.01 9.44 10.15
N SER A 456 30.22 8.93 9.21
CA SER A 456 29.57 9.79 8.21
C SER A 456 28.31 10.51 8.72
N SER A 457 27.78 10.12 9.88
CA SER A 457 26.56 10.67 10.48
C SER A 457 26.51 10.41 11.98
N THR A 458 25.84 11.29 12.72
CA THR A 458 25.59 11.16 14.17
C THR A 458 24.62 10.01 14.51
N SER A 459 23.90 9.45 13.53
CA SER A 459 23.03 8.30 13.71
C SER A 459 23.75 6.95 13.57
N ASN A 460 25.02 6.94 13.13
CA ASN A 460 25.80 5.72 13.03
C ASN A 460 26.31 5.32 14.42
N ALA A 461 26.43 4.02 14.66
CA ALA A 461 26.95 3.48 15.92
C ALA A 461 28.15 2.56 15.69
N LEU A 462 29.09 2.54 16.64
CA LEU A 462 30.19 1.56 16.69
C LEU A 462 30.11 0.76 17.98
N LYS A 463 29.66 -0.50 17.87
CA LYS A 463 29.50 -1.39 19.02
C LYS A 463 30.77 -2.20 19.25
N ILE A 464 31.46 -1.92 20.37
CA ILE A 464 32.64 -2.66 20.82
C ILE A 464 32.25 -3.51 22.02
N TYR A 465 32.36 -4.83 21.90
CA TYR A 465 31.94 -5.79 22.94
C TYR A 465 33.06 -6.19 23.91
N GLY A 466 34.27 -5.69 23.68
CA GLY A 466 35.50 -6.02 24.38
C GLY A 466 36.39 -4.78 24.53
N SER A 467 37.70 -4.95 24.34
CA SER A 467 38.67 -3.88 24.59
C SER A 467 38.70 -2.85 23.46
N PHE A 468 38.85 -1.57 23.80
CA PHE A 468 39.08 -0.49 22.84
C PHE A 468 40.38 0.24 23.18
N THR A 469 41.36 0.23 22.28
CA THR A 469 42.70 0.80 22.50
C THR A 469 43.06 1.75 21.36
N LEU A 470 43.26 3.02 21.70
CA LEU A 470 43.65 4.09 20.79
C LEU A 470 45.13 4.49 21.02
N ILE A 471 45.76 5.11 20.01
CA ILE A 471 47.11 5.66 20.13
C ILE A 471 47.10 7.20 20.14
N PRO A 472 48.05 7.88 20.81
CA PRO A 472 48.04 9.35 20.88
C PRO A 472 48.16 10.07 19.52
N ALA A 473 48.74 9.40 18.52
CA ALA A 473 49.01 9.99 17.22
C ALA A 473 47.82 9.97 16.25
N MET A 474 46.71 9.32 16.60
CA MET A 474 45.53 9.21 15.73
C MET A 474 44.48 10.29 16.01
N THR A 475 43.63 10.54 15.04
CA THR A 475 42.42 11.36 15.19
C THR A 475 41.20 10.44 15.33
N PHE A 476 40.40 10.65 16.38
CA PHE A 476 39.13 9.95 16.55
C PHE A 476 38.00 10.98 16.44
N ASN A 477 37.38 11.05 15.26
CA ASN A 477 36.31 12.00 14.94
C ASN A 477 34.97 11.26 14.82
N PHE A 478 34.51 10.72 15.95
CA PHE A 478 33.31 9.91 16.02
C PHE A 478 32.17 10.73 16.60
N ASP A 479 31.25 11.16 15.74
CA ASP A 479 30.08 11.98 16.11
C ASP A 479 28.83 11.11 16.39
N GLY A 480 28.96 9.79 16.23
CA GLY A 480 27.91 8.79 16.45
C GLY A 480 27.83 8.24 17.88
N ALA A 481 27.05 7.17 18.05
CA ALA A 481 26.81 6.49 19.33
C ALA A 481 27.77 5.32 19.63
#